data_AF-A0A5C6ZQ89-F1
#
_entry.id   AF-A0A5C6ZQ89-F1
#
_cell.length_a   1.000
_cell.length_b   1.000
_cell.length_c   1.000
_cell.angle_alpha   90.00
_cell.angle_beta   90.00
_cell.angle_gamma   90.00
#
_symmetry.space_group_name_H-M   'P 1'
#
loop_
_entity.id
_entity.type
_entity.pdbx_description
1 polymer ?
#
loop_
_entity_poly.entity_id
_entity_poly.type
_entity_poly.pdbx_seq_one_letter_code
_entity_poly.pdbx_strand_id
1 'polypeptide(L)'
;MKVFETNISILLLVFIQFTGYAQSEHNMINSSIIIPLKTGKNPSSLFEKLVIEPANLFIQSKPINKDSPHIQLELNVFENNTKYTTFLWCYDASSDSEKANYPKAYQNYSFDLKIDKEEVALVVEKLDFGKTMFIDLGQTAVIGKLEILFEDCVGERSEDINGNQTDAFNSYTISLSEEDKQKTVSFMSLNKHEEKALTIEWKHYKIWILEDSEKALKLIVFKKDS
;
A
#
# COMPACT_ATOMS: atom_id res chain seq x y z
N MET A 1 39.09 -47.12 31.19
CA MET A 1 38.31 -47.03 29.95
C MET A 1 36.82 -47.21 30.29
N LYS A 2 36.10 -46.10 30.40
CA LYS A 2 34.65 -45.94 30.19
C LYS A 2 34.39 -44.43 30.27
N VAL A 3 34.13 -43.87 29.10
CA VAL A 3 33.91 -42.45 28.84
C VAL A 3 32.54 -42.10 29.39
N PHE A 4 32.46 -41.11 30.29
CA PHE A 4 31.19 -40.47 30.60
C PHE A 4 30.93 -39.45 29.50
N GLU A 5 29.98 -39.75 28.63
CA GLU A 5 29.45 -38.81 27.63
C GLU A 5 28.57 -37.79 28.33
N THR A 6 29.12 -36.61 28.60
CA THR A 6 28.35 -35.44 29.02
C THR A 6 27.74 -34.82 27.76
N ASN A 7 26.48 -35.14 27.46
CA ASN A 7 25.69 -34.41 26.49
C ASN A 7 25.39 -33.00 27.04
N ILE A 8 26.24 -32.04 26.70
CA ILE A 8 26.00 -30.62 26.94
C ILE A 8 25.09 -30.13 25.80
N SER A 9 23.79 -30.13 26.03
CA SER A 9 22.85 -29.39 25.18
C SER A 9 23.07 -27.89 25.39
N ILE A 10 23.83 -27.27 24.49
CA ILE A 10 23.92 -25.82 24.39
C ILE A 10 22.59 -25.33 23.81
N LEU A 11 21.67 -24.95 24.69
CA LEU A 11 20.44 -24.24 24.29
C LEU A 11 20.85 -22.80 23.92
N LEU A 12 20.96 -22.54 22.63
CA LEU A 12 21.28 -21.21 22.10
C LEU A 12 20.03 -20.32 22.20
N LEU A 13 19.82 -19.74 23.39
CA LEU A 13 18.82 -18.70 23.61
C LEU A 13 19.27 -17.43 22.88
N VAL A 14 18.86 -17.31 21.62
CA VAL A 14 18.87 -16.03 20.92
C VAL A 14 17.88 -15.13 21.63
N PHE A 15 18.37 -14.30 22.55
CA PHE A 15 17.63 -13.19 23.09
C PHE A 15 17.38 -12.18 21.96
N ILE A 16 16.26 -12.33 21.26
CA ILE A 16 15.70 -11.24 20.47
C ILE A 16 15.22 -10.21 21.49
N GLN A 17 16.07 -9.24 21.79
CA GLN A 17 15.68 -8.05 22.54
C GLN A 17 14.71 -7.25 21.67
N PHE A 18 13.41 -7.51 21.80
CA PHE A 18 12.39 -6.56 21.36
C PHE A 18 12.56 -5.31 22.22
N THR A 19 13.25 -4.31 21.69
CA THR A 19 13.37 -2.99 22.29
C THR A 19 11.97 -2.40 22.45
N GLY A 20 11.60 -2.17 23.71
CA GLY A 20 10.45 -1.41 24.22
C GLY A 20 9.36 -1.01 23.23
N TYR A 21 8.24 -1.72 23.29
CA TYR A 21 6.95 -1.16 22.88
C TYR A 21 6.61 0.01 23.81
N ALA A 22 6.84 1.24 23.34
CA ALA A 22 6.20 2.41 23.92
C ALA A 22 4.74 2.40 23.44
N GLN A 23 3.88 1.71 24.19
CA GLN A 23 2.44 1.79 24.01
C GLN A 23 2.00 3.15 24.57
N SER A 24 2.08 4.20 23.76
CA SER A 24 1.37 5.43 24.06
C SER A 24 -0.13 5.16 23.98
N GLU A 25 -0.87 5.71 24.94
CA GLU A 25 -2.33 5.73 24.98
C GLU A 25 -2.87 6.52 23.78
N HIS A 26 -2.86 5.93 22.60
CA HIS A 26 -3.50 6.51 21.42
C HIS A 26 -4.94 6.03 21.31
N ASN A 27 -5.82 6.95 20.94
CA ASN A 27 -7.26 6.77 20.75
C ASN A 27 -7.54 5.59 19.79
N MET A 28 -7.59 4.37 20.31
CA MET A 28 -8.04 3.19 19.58
C MET A 28 -9.57 3.25 19.48
N ILE A 29 -10.06 3.50 18.27
CA ILE A 29 -11.42 3.13 17.90
C ILE A 29 -11.29 1.72 17.29
N ASN A 30 -12.21 0.79 17.56
CA ASN A 30 -12.07 -0.65 17.23
C ASN A 30 -11.74 -0.99 15.75
N SER A 31 -11.72 -0.01 14.84
CA SER A 31 -11.41 -0.15 13.42
C SER A 31 -10.22 0.69 12.93
N SER A 32 -9.55 1.46 13.80
CA SER A 32 -8.43 2.32 13.40
C SER A 32 -7.45 2.68 14.52
N ILE A 33 -6.23 3.05 14.14
CA ILE A 33 -5.22 3.67 15.00
C ILE A 33 -4.65 4.90 14.30
N ILE A 34 -4.35 5.93 15.09
CA ILE A 34 -3.66 7.15 14.63
C ILE A 34 -2.30 7.19 15.31
N ILE A 35 -1.23 7.24 14.52
CA ILE A 35 0.15 7.25 14.98
C ILE A 35 0.75 8.63 14.62
N PRO A 36 0.94 9.53 15.61
CA PRO A 36 1.61 10.78 15.37
C PRO A 36 3.04 10.54 14.90
N LEU A 37 3.48 11.28 13.88
CA LEU A 37 4.80 11.13 13.30
C LEU A 37 5.66 12.37 13.54
N LYS A 38 6.96 12.13 13.66
CA LYS A 38 8.02 13.15 13.65
C LYS A 38 8.92 12.89 12.45
N THR A 39 9.53 13.95 11.91
CA THR A 39 10.55 13.83 10.86
C THR A 39 11.67 12.87 11.31
N GLY A 40 12.10 12.00 10.41
CA GLY A 40 13.03 10.91 10.69
C GLY A 40 12.34 9.60 11.06
N LYS A 41 13.05 8.75 11.80
CA LYS A 41 12.56 7.45 12.24
C LYS A 41 11.53 7.60 13.38
N ASN A 42 10.45 6.84 13.32
CA ASN A 42 9.44 6.78 14.38
C ASN A 42 9.41 5.39 15.05
N PRO A 43 8.91 5.28 16.29
CA PRO A 43 8.71 3.99 16.95
C PRO A 43 7.70 3.11 16.19
N SER A 44 7.91 1.81 16.25
CA SER A 44 6.93 0.85 15.73
C SER A 44 5.68 0.80 16.62
N SER A 45 4.54 0.54 16.01
CA SER A 45 3.25 0.36 16.69
C SER A 45 2.65 -0.98 16.32
N LEU A 46 1.96 -1.63 17.27
CA LEU A 46 1.20 -2.85 17.01
C LEU A 46 -0.27 -2.48 16.78
N PHE A 47 -0.84 -2.94 15.68
CA PHE A 47 -2.28 -2.85 15.42
C PHE A 47 -2.80 -4.22 14.98
N GLU A 48 -3.63 -4.83 15.83
CA GLU A 48 -4.05 -6.24 15.70
C GLU A 48 -2.84 -7.17 15.53
N LYS A 49 -2.61 -7.70 14.33
CA LYS A 49 -1.50 -8.60 13.97
C LYS A 49 -0.35 -7.91 13.23
N LEU A 50 -0.50 -6.61 12.92
CA LEU A 50 0.49 -5.84 12.17
C LEU A 50 1.46 -5.12 13.08
N VAL A 51 2.75 -5.33 12.85
CA VAL A 51 3.79 -4.41 13.34
C VAL A 51 4.02 -3.35 12.26
N ILE A 52 3.71 -2.11 12.61
CA ILE A 52 3.80 -0.94 11.72
C ILE A 52 5.06 -0.18 12.11
N GLU A 53 6.04 -0.09 11.21
CA GLU A 53 7.30 0.64 11.41
C GLU A 53 7.41 1.79 10.41
N PRO A 54 7.10 3.04 10.83
CA PRO A 54 7.38 4.23 10.03
C PRO A 54 8.89 4.49 10.04
N ALA A 55 9.57 3.97 9.02
CA ALA A 55 11.02 3.88 8.96
C ALA A 55 11.69 5.24 8.82
N ASN A 56 11.11 6.11 8.01
CA ASN A 56 11.61 7.47 7.81
C ASN A 56 10.52 8.40 7.26
N LEU A 57 10.16 9.44 8.02
CA LEU A 57 9.35 10.55 7.53
C LEU A 57 10.28 11.68 7.06
N PHE A 58 10.18 12.04 5.79
CA PHE A 58 10.82 13.20 5.21
C PHE A 58 9.78 14.28 4.93
N ILE A 59 10.06 15.51 5.40
CA ILE A 59 9.25 16.70 5.11
C ILE A 59 10.19 17.77 4.54
N GLN A 60 9.98 18.14 3.29
CA GLN A 60 10.73 19.24 2.68
C GLN A 60 10.13 20.57 3.14
N SER A 61 10.85 21.26 4.02
CA SER A 61 10.55 22.64 4.38
C SER A 61 10.94 23.57 3.22
N LYS A 62 9.95 23.97 2.39
CA LYS A 62 10.03 24.92 1.27
C LYS A 62 10.82 24.44 0.03
N PRO A 63 10.14 23.94 -1.02
CA PRO A 63 10.73 23.82 -2.34
C PRO A 63 11.29 25.16 -2.82
N ILE A 64 12.39 25.13 -3.56
CA ILE A 64 13.06 26.32 -4.12
C ILE A 64 12.12 27.17 -5.01
N ASN A 65 10.96 26.64 -5.42
CA ASN A 65 10.04 27.28 -6.37
C ASN A 65 8.55 27.37 -5.95
N LYS A 66 8.08 26.83 -4.80
CA LYS A 66 6.69 26.99 -4.29
C LYS A 66 6.62 26.76 -2.77
N ASP A 67 5.64 27.36 -2.09
CA ASP A 67 5.49 27.42 -0.62
C ASP A 67 5.01 26.14 0.10
N SER A 68 5.00 24.97 -0.56
CA SER A 68 4.28 23.78 -0.03
C SER A 68 5.18 22.59 0.30
N PRO A 69 4.89 21.84 1.37
CA PRO A 69 5.73 20.74 1.83
C PRO A 69 5.61 19.50 0.92
N HIS A 70 6.74 18.96 0.48
CA HIS A 70 6.80 17.60 -0.06
C HIS A 70 6.99 16.64 1.12
N ILE A 71 6.02 15.76 1.32
CA ILE A 71 6.01 14.77 2.41
C ILE A 71 6.19 13.38 1.80
N GLN A 72 7.10 12.60 2.38
CA GLN A 72 7.29 11.19 2.05
C GLN A 72 7.52 10.39 3.33
N LEU A 73 6.74 9.35 3.56
CA LEU A 73 6.93 8.36 4.59
C LEU A 73 7.37 7.03 3.96
N GLU A 74 8.52 6.52 4.35
CA GLU A 74 8.88 5.11 4.17
C GLU A 74 8.21 4.28 5.27
N LEU A 75 7.46 3.26 4.87
CA LEU A 75 6.69 2.42 5.77
C LEU A 75 7.05 0.95 5.58
N ASN A 76 7.42 0.30 6.68
CA ASN A 76 7.55 -1.14 6.75
C ASN A 76 6.39 -1.71 7.57
N VAL A 77 5.75 -2.76 7.07
CA VAL A 77 4.67 -3.47 7.74
C VAL A 77 5.07 -4.94 7.83
N PHE A 78 4.91 -5.53 9.01
CA PHE A 78 5.21 -6.93 9.23
C PHE A 78 3.97 -7.70 9.69
N GLU A 79 3.74 -8.85 9.06
CA GLU A 79 2.71 -9.81 9.44
C GLU A 79 3.27 -11.23 9.32
N ASN A 80 3.27 -12.00 10.42
CA ASN A 80 3.64 -13.42 10.42
C ASN A 80 4.95 -13.75 9.66
N ASN A 81 6.00 -12.93 9.84
CA ASN A 81 7.32 -12.98 9.18
C ASN A 81 7.40 -12.45 7.73
N THR A 82 6.29 -12.01 7.14
CA THR A 82 6.29 -11.32 5.85
C THR A 82 6.52 -9.84 6.08
N LYS A 83 7.43 -9.24 5.31
CA LYS A 83 7.67 -7.80 5.29
C LYS A 83 7.08 -7.20 4.02
N TYR A 84 6.24 -6.20 4.19
CA TYR A 84 5.80 -5.29 3.13
C TYR A 84 6.48 -3.94 3.33
N THR A 85 7.08 -3.39 2.27
CA THR A 85 7.69 -2.07 2.27
C THR A 85 6.99 -1.21 1.22
N THR A 86 6.55 -0.02 1.61
CA THR A 86 5.90 0.94 0.74
C THR A 86 6.28 2.38 1.10
N PHE A 87 5.81 3.32 0.28
CA PHE A 87 5.96 4.74 0.52
C PHE A 87 4.60 5.43 0.45
N LEU A 88 4.32 6.32 1.40
CA LEU A 88 3.21 7.28 1.32
C LEU A 88 3.82 8.64 0.99
N TRP A 89 3.34 9.31 -0.04
CA TRP A 89 3.81 10.65 -0.39
C TRP A 89 2.67 11.58 -0.76
N CYS A 90 2.89 12.86 -0.50
CA CYS A 90 2.06 13.98 -0.92
C CYS A 90 2.98 15.12 -1.37
N TYR A 91 2.66 15.69 -2.53
CA TYR A 91 3.33 16.87 -3.07
C TYR A 91 2.38 17.73 -3.90
N ASP A 92 2.64 19.03 -3.95
CA ASP A 92 1.91 19.93 -4.87
C ASP A 92 2.46 19.84 -6.28
N ALA A 93 1.58 19.54 -7.24
CA ALA A 93 1.92 19.60 -8.65
C ALA A 93 2.04 21.05 -9.15
N SER A 94 2.62 21.23 -10.34
CA SER A 94 2.82 22.54 -10.97
C SER A 94 1.52 23.35 -11.15
N SER A 95 0.36 22.71 -11.11
CA SER A 95 -1.00 23.28 -11.28
C SER A 95 -1.75 23.58 -9.97
N ASP A 96 -1.07 23.70 -8.82
CA ASP A 96 -1.69 23.90 -7.49
C ASP A 96 -2.66 22.78 -7.09
N SER A 97 -2.48 21.60 -7.69
CA SER A 97 -3.21 20.38 -7.33
C SER A 97 -2.30 19.48 -6.51
N GLU A 98 -2.74 19.11 -5.31
CA GLU A 98 -2.09 18.09 -4.50
C GLU A 98 -2.12 16.73 -5.22
N LYS A 99 -0.97 16.08 -5.29
CA LYS A 99 -0.85 14.68 -5.72
C LYS A 99 -0.40 13.84 -4.54
N ALA A 100 -1.09 12.72 -4.35
CA ALA A 100 -0.76 11.73 -3.34
C ALA A 100 -0.90 10.30 -3.89
N ASN A 101 -0.24 9.34 -3.25
CA ASN A 101 -0.39 7.91 -3.54
C ASN A 101 -1.04 7.12 -2.40
N TYR A 102 -1.77 7.81 -1.53
CA TYR A 102 -2.44 7.22 -0.38
C TYR A 102 -3.95 7.50 -0.44
N PRO A 103 -4.77 6.69 0.24
CA PRO A 103 -4.37 5.59 1.13
C PRO A 103 -3.80 4.37 0.39
N LYS A 104 -2.76 3.73 0.93
CA LYS A 104 -2.21 2.46 0.44
C LYS A 104 -2.95 1.29 1.07
N ALA A 105 -3.35 0.33 0.25
CA ALA A 105 -3.94 -0.92 0.71
C ALA A 105 -2.87 -2.01 0.83
N TYR A 106 -2.92 -2.75 1.93
CA TYR A 106 -2.20 -4.01 2.10
C TYR A 106 -2.99 -4.92 3.03
N GLN A 107 -3.26 -6.13 2.56
CA GLN A 107 -4.20 -7.05 3.19
C GLN A 107 -5.53 -6.32 3.44
N ASN A 108 -6.11 -6.46 4.63
CA ASN A 108 -7.36 -5.82 5.00
C ASN A 108 -7.19 -4.42 5.61
N TYR A 109 -6.04 -3.77 5.41
CA TYR A 109 -5.70 -2.48 6.02
C TYR A 109 -5.42 -1.40 4.98
N SER A 110 -5.73 -0.17 5.38
CA SER A 110 -5.51 1.08 4.68
C SER A 110 -4.47 1.89 5.48
N PHE A 111 -3.47 2.43 4.79
CA PHE A 111 -2.43 3.29 5.36
C PHE A 111 -2.52 4.67 4.71
N ASP A 112 -2.90 5.67 5.50
CA ASP A 112 -3.17 7.03 5.05
C ASP A 112 -2.32 8.05 5.83
N LEU A 113 -2.10 9.23 5.26
CA LEU A 113 -1.47 10.36 5.96
C LEU A 113 -2.52 11.43 6.27
N LYS A 114 -2.67 11.72 7.56
CA LYS A 114 -3.35 12.94 8.01
C LYS A 114 -2.30 14.04 8.17
N ILE A 115 -2.44 15.10 7.38
CA ILE A 115 -1.52 16.25 7.38
C ILE A 115 -2.30 17.49 7.82
N ASP A 116 -1.96 18.02 8.98
CA ASP A 116 -2.39 19.32 9.47
C ASP A 116 -1.17 20.28 9.44
N LYS A 117 -1.38 21.60 9.58
CA LYS A 117 -0.33 22.63 9.36
C LYS A 117 1.01 22.36 10.08
N GLU A 118 0.97 21.71 11.24
CA GLU A 118 2.16 21.47 12.09
C GLU A 118 2.37 19.98 12.40
N GLU A 119 1.44 19.12 12.02
CA GLU A 119 1.42 17.72 12.47
C GLU A 119 1.14 16.77 11.31
N VAL A 120 1.94 15.70 11.23
CA VAL A 120 1.70 14.58 10.31
C VAL A 120 1.43 13.35 11.15
N ALA A 121 0.37 12.61 10.82
CA ALA A 121 0.05 11.34 11.47
C ALA A 121 -0.23 10.26 10.42
N LEU A 122 0.24 9.05 10.70
CA LEU A 122 -0.16 7.85 9.98
C LEU A 122 -1.51 7.38 10.55
N VAL A 123 -2.50 7.27 9.69
CA VAL A 123 -3.79 6.66 10.01
C VAL A 123 -3.80 5.26 9.43
N VAL A 124 -4.04 4.27 10.29
CA VAL A 124 -4.22 2.88 9.86
C VAL A 124 -5.64 2.46 10.20
N GLU A 125 -6.39 2.03 9.20
CA GLU A 125 -7.78 1.59 9.36
C GLU A 125 -8.06 0.32 8.56
N LYS A 126 -9.15 -0.37 8.86
CA LYS A 126 -9.61 -1.47 8.00
C LYS A 126 -10.15 -0.92 6.68
N LEU A 127 -9.87 -1.64 5.59
CA LEU A 127 -10.44 -1.29 4.28
C LEU A 127 -11.96 -1.41 4.30
N ASP A 128 -12.61 -0.50 3.57
CA ASP A 128 -14.07 -0.43 3.44
C ASP A 128 -14.48 -0.14 1.99
N PHE A 129 -15.69 -0.54 1.64
CA PHE A 129 -16.25 -0.27 0.31
C PHE A 129 -16.48 1.22 0.10
N GLY A 130 -16.38 1.66 -1.16
CA GLY A 130 -16.61 3.06 -1.56
C GLY A 130 -15.44 4.01 -1.25
N LYS A 131 -14.41 3.54 -0.53
CA LYS A 131 -13.18 4.31 -0.33
C LYS A 131 -12.18 4.08 -1.46
N THR A 132 -11.50 5.15 -1.85
CA THR A 132 -10.36 5.10 -2.77
C THR A 132 -9.18 4.44 -2.07
N MET A 133 -8.40 3.65 -2.80
CA MET A 133 -7.15 3.06 -2.33
C MET A 133 -6.16 2.83 -3.46
N PHE A 134 -4.87 2.75 -3.11
CA PHE A 134 -3.79 2.34 -4.00
C PHE A 134 -3.31 0.94 -3.63
N ILE A 135 -3.18 0.05 -4.61
CA ILE A 135 -2.54 -1.26 -4.44
C ILE A 135 -1.19 -1.24 -5.15
N ASP A 136 -0.11 -1.55 -4.44
CA ASP A 136 1.22 -1.68 -5.03
C ASP A 136 1.35 -2.98 -5.84
N LEU A 137 2.21 -2.99 -6.85
CA LEU A 137 2.49 -4.17 -7.66
C LEU A 137 2.96 -5.35 -6.78
N GLY A 138 2.39 -6.52 -7.04
CA GLY A 138 2.62 -7.74 -6.28
C GLY A 138 1.94 -7.78 -4.91
N GLN A 139 1.09 -6.80 -4.57
CA GLN A 139 0.38 -6.74 -3.29
C GLN A 139 -1.11 -7.05 -3.44
N THR A 140 -1.67 -7.57 -2.34
CA THR A 140 -3.08 -7.93 -2.24
C THR A 140 -3.80 -6.97 -1.31
N ALA A 141 -4.95 -6.45 -1.74
CA ALA A 141 -5.93 -5.78 -0.89
C ALA A 141 -7.11 -6.72 -0.62
N VAL A 142 -7.63 -6.70 0.60
CA VAL A 142 -8.72 -7.58 1.05
C VAL A 142 -9.86 -6.75 1.63
N ILE A 143 -11.02 -6.75 0.98
CA ILE A 143 -12.21 -6.00 1.40
C ILE A 143 -13.39 -6.95 1.56
N GLY A 144 -13.84 -7.16 2.80
CA GLY A 144 -14.82 -8.18 3.11
C GLY A 144 -14.27 -9.58 2.78
N LYS A 145 -14.84 -10.23 1.76
CA LYS A 145 -14.36 -11.52 1.24
C LYS A 145 -13.62 -11.41 -0.10
N LEU A 146 -13.56 -10.22 -0.69
CA LEU A 146 -12.87 -9.98 -1.95
C LEU A 146 -11.40 -9.74 -1.69
N GLU A 147 -10.56 -10.49 -2.38
CA GLU A 147 -9.13 -10.26 -2.49
C GLU A 147 -8.82 -9.74 -3.90
N ILE A 148 -8.00 -8.70 -3.98
CA ILE A 148 -7.56 -8.07 -5.23
C ILE A 148 -6.04 -8.06 -5.22
N LEU A 149 -5.41 -8.84 -6.08
CA LEU A 149 -3.96 -8.84 -6.29
C LEU A 149 -3.64 -8.04 -7.55
N PHE A 150 -2.75 -7.04 -7.43
CA PHE A 150 -2.14 -6.42 -8.61
C PHE A 150 -0.95 -7.28 -9.04
N GLU A 151 -1.13 -8.09 -10.09
CA GLU A 151 -0.20 -9.17 -10.43
C GLU A 151 0.98 -8.68 -11.27
N ASP A 152 0.70 -7.96 -12.36
CA ASP A 152 1.71 -7.68 -13.38
C ASP A 152 1.45 -6.37 -14.12
N CYS A 153 2.54 -5.78 -14.61
CA CYS A 153 2.56 -4.63 -15.51
C CYS A 153 3.58 -4.89 -16.62
N VAL A 154 3.10 -5.15 -17.83
CA VAL A 154 3.92 -5.43 -19.01
C VAL A 154 3.96 -4.22 -19.92
N GLY A 155 5.16 -3.73 -20.23
CA GLY A 155 5.36 -2.70 -21.24
C GLY A 155 5.27 -3.28 -22.65
N GLU A 156 4.38 -2.73 -23.46
CA GLU A 156 4.08 -3.14 -24.82
C GLU A 156 4.40 -2.04 -25.83
N ARG A 157 4.52 -2.44 -27.10
CA ARG A 157 4.81 -1.55 -28.22
C ARG A 157 3.92 -1.95 -29.40
N SER A 158 3.39 -0.96 -30.11
CA SER A 158 2.71 -1.17 -31.39
C SER A 158 3.68 -0.89 -32.53
N GLU A 159 3.62 -1.67 -33.60
CA GLU A 159 4.42 -1.51 -34.82
C GLU A 159 3.51 -1.34 -36.04
N ASP A 160 3.94 -0.53 -37.01
CA ASP A 160 3.31 -0.45 -38.33
C ASP A 160 3.67 -1.66 -39.20
N ILE A 161 3.10 -1.72 -40.41
CA ILE A 161 3.37 -2.81 -41.39
C ILE A 161 4.84 -2.92 -41.82
N ASN A 162 5.66 -1.89 -41.55
CA ASN A 162 7.07 -1.83 -41.88
C ASN A 162 7.97 -2.13 -40.66
N GLY A 163 7.39 -2.45 -39.51
CA GLY A 163 8.11 -2.68 -38.26
C GLY A 163 8.58 -1.40 -37.55
N ASN A 164 8.06 -0.23 -37.90
CA ASN A 164 8.34 0.99 -37.17
C ASN A 164 7.43 1.08 -35.94
N GLN A 165 7.99 1.40 -34.79
CA GLN A 165 7.21 1.62 -33.59
C GLN A 165 6.26 2.83 -33.76
N THR A 166 4.98 2.61 -33.54
CA THR A 166 3.93 3.63 -33.60
C THR A 166 3.47 4.09 -32.22
N ASP A 167 3.53 3.21 -31.22
CA ASP A 167 3.07 3.50 -29.86
C ASP A 167 3.80 2.67 -28.79
N ALA A 168 3.70 3.10 -27.54
CA ALA A 168 4.11 2.37 -26.34
C ALA A 168 3.05 2.52 -25.24
N PHE A 169 2.62 1.41 -24.67
CA PHE A 169 1.61 1.39 -23.62
C PHE A 169 1.92 0.27 -22.62
N ASN A 170 1.26 0.28 -21.47
CA ASN A 170 1.34 -0.82 -20.53
C ASN A 170 0.05 -1.62 -20.53
N SER A 171 0.18 -2.93 -20.32
CA SER A 171 -0.92 -3.81 -19.95
C SER A 171 -0.77 -4.24 -18.50
N TYR A 172 -1.86 -4.13 -17.76
CA TYR A 172 -1.96 -4.43 -16.34
C TYR A 172 -2.78 -5.69 -16.14
N THR A 173 -2.40 -6.50 -15.17
CA THR A 173 -3.17 -7.69 -14.78
C THR A 173 -3.52 -7.64 -13.31
N ILE A 174 -4.80 -7.89 -13.00
CA ILE A 174 -5.27 -8.07 -11.64
C ILE A 174 -5.95 -9.44 -11.50
N SER A 175 -5.76 -10.07 -10.35
CA SER A 175 -6.51 -11.25 -9.93
C SER A 175 -7.52 -10.88 -8.86
N LEU A 176 -8.75 -11.35 -9.04
CA LEU A 176 -9.84 -11.21 -8.11
C LEU A 176 -10.15 -12.59 -7.52
N SER A 177 -10.10 -12.75 -6.21
CA SER A 177 -10.48 -13.98 -5.51
C SER A 177 -11.53 -13.72 -4.43
N GLU A 178 -12.42 -14.70 -4.23
CA GLU A 178 -13.30 -14.78 -3.07
C GLU A 178 -13.68 -16.26 -2.93
N GLU A 179 -13.38 -16.82 -1.76
CA GLU A 179 -13.48 -18.25 -1.48
C GLU A 179 -12.66 -19.04 -2.53
N ASP A 180 -13.17 -20.13 -3.07
CA ASP A 180 -12.44 -20.99 -4.02
C ASP A 180 -12.53 -20.52 -5.48
N LYS A 181 -13.02 -19.28 -5.73
CA LYS A 181 -13.24 -18.75 -7.08
C LYS A 181 -12.30 -17.60 -7.37
N GLN A 182 -11.67 -17.65 -8.55
CA GLN A 182 -10.76 -16.61 -9.04
C GLN A 182 -11.18 -16.12 -10.43
N LYS A 183 -10.89 -14.85 -10.73
CA LYS A 183 -10.95 -14.26 -12.08
C LYS A 183 -9.75 -13.35 -12.28
N THR A 184 -8.98 -13.61 -13.32
CA THR A 184 -7.93 -12.70 -13.79
C THR A 184 -8.50 -11.74 -14.83
N VAL A 185 -8.11 -10.48 -14.76
CA VAL A 185 -8.52 -9.42 -15.70
C VAL A 185 -7.28 -8.67 -16.14
N SER A 186 -7.11 -8.55 -17.46
CA SER A 186 -6.06 -7.72 -18.05
C SER A 186 -6.66 -6.52 -18.77
N PHE A 187 -6.00 -5.37 -18.67
CA PHE A 187 -6.42 -4.12 -19.30
C PHE A 187 -5.23 -3.25 -19.68
N MET A 188 -5.37 -2.45 -20.74
CA MET A 188 -4.35 -1.47 -21.14
C MET A 188 -4.44 -0.20 -20.30
N SER A 189 -3.37 0.60 -20.28
CA SER A 189 -3.32 1.92 -19.66
C SER A 189 -4.57 2.76 -19.95
N LEU A 190 -5.09 3.41 -18.91
CA LEU A 190 -6.21 4.33 -19.00
C LEU A 190 -5.82 5.51 -19.88
N ASN A 191 -6.74 5.89 -20.78
CA ASN A 191 -6.57 7.09 -21.58
C ASN A 191 -6.69 8.32 -20.67
N LYS A 192 -5.55 8.96 -20.36
CA LYS A 192 -5.49 10.14 -19.48
C LYS A 192 -6.24 11.37 -20.02
N HIS A 193 -6.65 11.37 -21.29
CA HIS A 193 -7.42 12.45 -21.90
C HIS A 193 -8.94 12.28 -21.72
N GLU A 194 -9.40 11.07 -21.42
CA GLU A 194 -10.79 10.80 -21.09
C GLU A 194 -10.82 10.46 -19.61
N GLU A 195 -11.39 11.33 -18.76
CA GLU A 195 -11.56 11.10 -17.31
C GLU A 195 -12.56 9.94 -17.01
N LYS A 196 -12.41 8.81 -17.69
CA LYS A 196 -13.25 7.63 -17.57
C LYS A 196 -12.48 6.55 -16.84
N ALA A 197 -12.95 6.22 -15.64
CA ALA A 197 -12.51 5.05 -14.92
C ALA A 197 -12.84 3.77 -15.71
N LEU A 198 -11.91 2.81 -15.75
CA LEU A 198 -12.23 1.46 -16.21
C LEU A 198 -13.08 0.77 -15.15
N THR A 199 -14.23 0.23 -15.57
CA THR A 199 -15.10 -0.54 -14.68
C THR A 199 -14.91 -2.03 -14.92
N ILE A 200 -14.59 -2.76 -13.85
CA ILE A 200 -14.54 -4.22 -13.82
C ILE A 200 -15.67 -4.72 -12.93
N GLU A 201 -16.51 -5.59 -13.48
CA GLU A 201 -17.57 -6.24 -12.72
C GLU A 201 -17.24 -7.71 -12.49
N TRP A 202 -17.42 -8.15 -11.25
CA TRP A 202 -17.23 -9.55 -10.88
C TRP A 202 -18.07 -9.91 -9.66
N LYS A 203 -18.85 -10.99 -9.78
CA LYS A 203 -19.83 -11.40 -8.76
C LYS A 203 -20.71 -10.20 -8.33
N HIS A 204 -20.72 -9.89 -7.04
CA HIS A 204 -21.47 -8.79 -6.45
C HIS A 204 -20.59 -7.55 -6.20
N TYR A 205 -19.48 -7.41 -6.95
CA TYR A 205 -18.56 -6.28 -6.84
C TYR A 205 -18.51 -5.48 -8.14
N LYS A 206 -18.31 -4.17 -7.98
CA LYS A 206 -17.97 -3.24 -9.05
C LYS A 206 -16.67 -2.54 -8.66
N ILE A 207 -15.65 -2.67 -9.48
CA ILE A 207 -14.31 -2.12 -9.24
C ILE A 207 -14.07 -1.02 -10.27
N TRP A 208 -13.72 0.17 -9.80
CA TRP A 208 -13.34 1.30 -10.63
C TRP A 208 -11.83 1.50 -10.55
N ILE A 209 -11.13 1.28 -11.66
CA ILE A 209 -9.71 1.66 -11.78
C ILE A 209 -9.68 3.12 -12.21
N LEU A 210 -9.12 3.96 -11.34
CA LEU A 210 -9.10 5.42 -11.50
C LEU A 210 -7.78 5.90 -12.10
N GLU A 211 -6.67 5.29 -11.69
CA GLU A 211 -5.33 5.63 -12.15
C GLU A 211 -4.47 4.36 -12.21
N ASP A 212 -3.60 4.29 -13.21
CA ASP A 212 -2.61 3.23 -13.36
C ASP A 212 -1.18 3.77 -13.43
N SER A 213 -0.25 2.94 -12.97
CA SER A 213 1.18 3.14 -13.08
C SER A 213 1.89 1.80 -12.98
N GLU A 214 3.14 1.74 -13.42
CA GLU A 214 3.98 0.53 -13.29
C GLU A 214 4.18 0.06 -11.84
N LYS A 215 3.88 0.90 -10.84
CA LYS A 215 4.12 0.63 -9.42
C LYS A 215 2.86 0.39 -8.62
N ALA A 216 1.75 1.00 -9.01
CA ALA A 216 0.51 0.94 -8.25
C ALA A 216 -0.72 1.23 -9.12
N LEU A 217 -1.86 0.67 -8.69
CA LEU A 217 -3.20 0.96 -9.22
C LEU A 217 -4.02 1.72 -8.17
N LYS A 218 -4.66 2.82 -8.57
CA LYS A 218 -5.67 3.51 -7.75
C LYS A 218 -7.05 3.01 -8.11
N LEU A 219 -7.83 2.59 -7.13
CA LEU A 219 -9.16 2.05 -7.37
C LEU A 219 -10.17 2.32 -6.25
N ILE A 220 -11.45 2.15 -6.56
CA ILE A 220 -12.56 2.08 -5.59
C ILE A 220 -13.31 0.76 -5.82
N VAL A 221 -13.69 0.09 -4.73
CA VAL A 221 -14.53 -1.11 -4.77
C VAL A 221 -15.90 -0.81 -4.19
N PHE A 222 -16.95 -1.13 -4.94
CA PHE A 222 -18.32 -1.07 -4.47
C PHE A 222 -18.89 -2.47 -4.35
N LYS A 223 -19.70 -2.67 -3.32
CA LYS A 223 -20.61 -3.81 -3.24
C LYS A 223 -21.87 -3.46 -4.03
N LYS A 224 -22.26 -4.32 -4.96
CA LYS A 224 -23.55 -4.20 -5.64
C LYS A 224 -24.64 -4.59 -4.65
N ASP A 225 -25.61 -3.71 -4.45
CA ASP A 225 -26.83 -4.07 -3.73
C ASP A 225 -27.51 -5.22 -4.49
N SER A 226 -27.89 -6.26 -3.73
CA SER A 226 -28.55 -7.46 -4.28
C SER A 226 -30.01 -7.19 -4.62
#